data_AF-A0AA44TFH2-F1
#
_entry.id   AF-A0AA44TFH2-F1
#
_cell.length_a   1.000
_cell.length_b   1.000
_cell.length_c   1.000
_cell.angle_alpha   90.00
_cell.angle_beta   90.00
_cell.angle_gamma   90.00
#
_symmetry.space_group_name_H-M   'P 1'
#
loop_
_entity.id
_entity.type
_entity.pdbx_description
1 polymer ?
#
loop_
_entity_poly.entity_id
_entity_poly.type
_entity_poly.pdbx_seq_one_letter_code
_entity_poly.pdbx_strand_id
1 'polypeptide(L)' 'MGKSCYECGSKEIEKATIAPDPKNDLTSFAQTITEVEICKKCGTVITIKGDHLSYHNRQMD' A
#
# COMPACT_ATOMS: atom_id res chain seq x y z
N MET A 1 16.89 2.81 -15.40
CA MET A 1 17.39 3.29 -14.09
C MET A 1 16.49 2.70 -13.01
N GLY A 2 17.00 1.90 -12.08
CA GLY A 2 16.18 1.21 -11.07
C GLY A 2 15.72 2.15 -9.95
N LYS A 3 14.59 1.86 -9.30
CA LYS A 3 14.09 2.63 -8.14
C LYS A 3 15.06 2.51 -6.97
N SER A 4 15.32 3.62 -6.28
CA SER A 4 16.10 3.69 -5.03
C SER A 4 15.27 4.34 -3.93
N CYS A 5 15.53 3.96 -2.69
CA CYS A 5 14.96 4.61 -1.51
C CYS A 5 15.40 6.07 -1.46
N TYR A 6 14.43 6.99 -1.37
CA TYR A 6 14.71 8.43 -1.32
C TYR A 6 15.35 8.86 0.01
N GLU A 7 15.15 8.10 1.09
CA GLU A 7 15.71 8.41 2.42
C GLU A 7 17.18 7.97 2.56
N CYS A 8 17.50 6.72 2.22
CA CYS A 8 18.82 6.15 2.49
C CYS A 8 19.64 5.82 1.23
N GLY A 9 19.09 6.07 0.03
CA GLY A 9 19.72 5.77 -1.26
C GLY A 9 19.84 4.28 -1.60
N SER A 10 19.39 3.37 -0.72
CA SER A 10 19.49 1.92 -0.96
C SER A 10 18.60 1.49 -2.11
N LYS A 11 19.06 0.49 -2.87
CA LYS A 11 18.30 -0.18 -3.94
C LYS A 11 17.59 -1.45 -3.45
N GLU A 12 17.73 -1.78 -2.16
CA GLU A 12 17.10 -2.94 -1.53
C GLU A 12 15.64 -2.61 -1.22
N ILE A 13 14.79 -2.78 -2.23
CA ILE A 13 13.35 -2.53 -2.13
C ILE A 13 12.60 -3.86 -2.11
N GLU A 14 11.84 -4.10 -1.05
CA GLU A 14 10.90 -5.21 -0.92
C GLU A 14 9.51 -4.80 -1.42
N LYS A 15 8.81 -5.74 -2.04
CA LYS A 15 7.41 -5.59 -2.40
C LYS A 15 6.58 -6.54 -1.57
N ALA A 16 5.56 -6.01 -0.90
CA ALA A 16 4.59 -6.77 -0.15
C ALA A 16 3.19 -6.52 -0.71
N THR A 17 2.40 -7.58 -0.82
CA THR A 17 0.97 -7.51 -1.17
C THR A 17 0.19 -7.59 0.13
N ILE A 18 -0.66 -6.60 0.41
CA ILE A 18 -1.58 -6.67 1.54
C ILE A 18 -2.86 -7.29 1.01
N ALA A 19 -3.18 -8.50 1.48
CA ALA A 19 -4.50 -9.07 1.21
C ALA A 19 -5.50 -8.45 2.20
N PRO A 20 -6.71 -8.06 1.76
CA PRO A 20 -7.76 -7.65 2.68
C PRO A 20 -8.07 -8.78 3.66
N ASP A 21 -7.89 -8.53 4.95
CA ASP A 21 -8.43 -9.42 5.98
C ASP A 21 -9.90 -9.01 6.26
N PRO A 22 -10.89 -9.86 5.95
CA PRO A 22 -12.29 -9.50 6.06
C PRO A 22 -12.81 -9.41 7.50
N LYS A 23 -11.99 -9.65 8.54
CA LYS A 23 -12.43 -9.70 9.95
C LYS A 23 -12.03 -8.50 10.79
N ASN A 24 -11.27 -7.53 10.25
CA ASN A 24 -10.73 -6.44 11.04
C ASN A 24 -11.20 -5.06 10.55
N ASP A 25 -11.98 -4.36 11.36
CA ASP A 25 -12.72 -3.09 11.07
C ASP A 25 -11.88 -1.92 10.50
N LEU A 26 -10.54 -2.02 10.53
CA LEU A 26 -9.60 -1.19 9.74
C LEU A 26 -9.68 -1.45 8.22
N THR A 27 -10.60 -2.32 7.81
CA THR A 27 -10.82 -2.87 6.49
C THR A 27 -10.96 -1.84 5.38
N SER A 28 -11.45 -0.61 5.62
CA SER A 28 -11.67 0.31 4.49
C SER A 28 -10.37 0.76 3.81
N PHE A 29 -9.28 0.97 4.56
CA PHE A 29 -7.98 1.34 3.96
C PHE A 29 -7.20 0.11 3.49
N ALA A 30 -7.23 -0.98 4.27
CA ALA A 30 -6.51 -2.21 3.91
C ALA A 30 -7.15 -2.95 2.72
N GLN A 31 -8.47 -2.84 2.51
CA GLN A 31 -9.16 -3.37 1.33
C GLN A 31 -8.76 -2.68 0.04
N THR A 32 -8.27 -1.45 0.13
CA THR A 32 -7.86 -0.68 -1.02
C THR A 32 -6.41 -0.94 -1.38
N ILE A 33 -5.52 -1.31 -0.45
CA ILE A 33 -4.07 -1.40 -0.70
C ILE A 33 -3.71 -2.77 -1.30
N THR A 34 -3.22 -2.78 -2.54
CA THR A 34 -2.85 -4.00 -3.29
C THR A 34 -1.34 -4.28 -3.23
N GLU A 35 -0.49 -3.24 -3.23
CA GLU A 35 0.97 -3.38 -3.25
C GLU A 35 1.65 -2.28 -2.43
N VAL A 36 2.61 -2.65 -1.59
CA VAL A 36 3.47 -1.73 -0.85
C VAL A 36 4.93 -2.01 -1.21
N GLU A 37 5.68 -0.97 -1.58
CA GLU A 37 7.13 -1.01 -1.79
C GLU A 37 7.83 -0.42 -0.55
N ILE A 38 8.71 -1.17 0.10
CA ILE A 38 9.40 -0.78 1.35
C ILE A 38 10.91 -0.93 1.17
N CYS A 39 11.70 0.00 1.69
CA CYS A 39 13.15 -0.17 1.75
C CYS A 39 13.54 -1.14 2.87
N LYS A 40 14.22 -2.26 2.54
CA LYS A 40 14.70 -3.23 3.54
C LYS A 40 15.70 -2.64 4.53
N LYS A 41 16.49 -1.67 4.07
CA LYS A 41 17.59 -1.11 4.87
C LYS A 41 17.10 -0.19 5.99
N CYS A 42 16.10 0.65 5.73
CA CYS A 42 15.64 1.68 6.67
C CYS A 42 14.16 1.60 7.02
N GLY A 43 13.39 0.68 6.41
CA GLY A 43 11.96 0.50 6.67
C GLY A 43 11.06 1.56 6.02
N THR A 44 11.63 2.51 5.27
CA THR A 44 10.84 3.56 4.61
C THR A 44 9.88 2.96 3.58
N VAL A 45 8.60 3.32 3.69
CA VAL A 45 7.60 3.04 2.66
C VAL A 45 7.82 3.98 1.48
N ILE A 46 8.05 3.41 0.30
CA ILE A 46 8.36 4.15 -0.93
C ILE A 46 7.11 4.39 -1.75
N THR A 47 6.29 3.36 -1.92
CA THR A 47 5.06 3.44 -2.71
C THR A 47 3.99 2.61 -2.02
N ILE A 48 2.77 3.13 -1.99
CA ILE A 48 1.56 2.38 -1.67
C ILE A 48 0.68 2.47 -2.91
N LYS A 49 0.36 1.32 -3.51
CA LYS A 49 -0.62 1.22 -4.59
C LYS A 49 -1.87 0.58 -4.04
N GLY A 50 -2.99 1.23 -4.30
CA GLY A 50 -4.29 0.68 -4.00
C GLY A 50 -5.23 0.74 -5.18
N ASP A 51 -6.11 -0.26 -5.26
CA ASP A 51 -7.25 -0.25 -6.16
C ASP A 51 -8.42 0.44 -5.44
N HIS A 52 -8.73 1.66 -5.87
CA HIS A 52 -9.83 2.43 -5.30
C HIS A 52 -11.16 1.79 -5.70
N LEU A 53 -11.66 0.85 -4.89
CA LEU A 53 -13.04 0.38 -4.99
C LEU A 53 -13.93 1.61 -4.91
N SER A 54 -14.53 1.96 -6.06
CA SER A 54 -15.49 3.03 -6.23
C SER A 54 -16.46 3.00 -5.05
N TYR A 55 -16.28 3.92 -4.11
CA TYR A 55 -17.19 4.07 -2.99
C TYR A 55 -18.55 4.40 -3.60
N HIS A 56 -19.41 3.39 -3.72
CA HIS A 56 -20.81 3.59 -4.08
C HIS A 56 -21.42 4.35 -2.91
N ASN A 57 -21.30 5.68 -2.96
CA ASN A 57 -22.16 6.58 -2.22
C ASN A 57 -23.57 6.29 -2.70
N ARG A 58 -24.22 5.32 -2.06
CA ARG A 58 -25.67 5.23 -2.04
C ARG A 58 -26.10 6.43 -1.21
N GLN A 59 -26.18 7.59 -1.86
CA GLN A 59 -26.98 8.70 -1.37
C GLN A 59 -28.36 8.08 -1.15
N MET A 60 -28.73 7.90 0.12
CA MET A 60 -30.10 7.58 0.46
C MET A 60 -30.91 8.84 0.14
N ASP A 61 -31.70 8.76 -0.92
CA ASP A 61 -32.84 9.65 -1.14
C ASP A 61 -34.00 9.17 -0.26
#